data_AF-A0A7X8E9Q3-F1
#
_entry.id   AF-A0A7X8E9Q3-F1
#
_cell.length_a   1.000
_cell.length_b   1.000
_cell.length_c   1.000
_cell.angle_alpha   90.00
_cell.angle_beta   90.00
_cell.angle_gamma   90.00
#
_symmetry.space_group_name_H-M   'P 1'
#
loop_
_entity.id
_entity.type
_entity.pdbx_description
1 polymer ?
#
loop_
_entity_poly.entity_id
_entity_poly.type
_entity_poly.pdbx_seq_one_letter_code
_entity_poly.pdbx_strand_id
1 'polypeptide(L)'
;MVRMKPVWYKILEYPLLQYIPLSKSSLVVKENISSSFQKPQIKALNDSQDLHAVLKVHNLDRELVNQIIWEKELPIAALNLSIKELKYRTTKVVVLAQEVPKFMEIFTVNRSYFYRNNIYFVVYNNKGERLSTPTGVFLID
;
A
#
# COMPACT_ATOMS: atom_id res chain seq x y z
N MET A 1 -27.86 -12.61 -17.77
CA MET A 1 -27.06 -12.10 -16.62
C MET A 1 -25.68 -11.72 -17.14
N VAL A 2 -25.41 -10.43 -17.34
CA VAL A 2 -24.11 -9.98 -17.88
C VAL A 2 -23.09 -10.06 -16.75
N ARG A 3 -22.11 -10.98 -16.84
CA ARG A 3 -20.97 -11.00 -15.93
C ARG A 3 -20.12 -9.77 -16.23
N MET A 4 -20.19 -8.76 -15.36
CA MET A 4 -19.25 -7.63 -15.44
C MET A 4 -17.83 -8.19 -15.30
N LYS A 5 -16.95 -7.85 -16.26
CA LYS A 5 -15.55 -8.23 -16.18
C LYS A 5 -14.93 -7.57 -14.94
N PRO A 6 -14.11 -8.29 -14.14
CA PRO A 6 -13.40 -7.71 -13.01
C PRO A 6 -12.59 -6.47 -13.40
N VAL A 7 -12.50 -5.48 -12.51
CA VAL A 7 -11.74 -4.23 -12.74
C VAL A 7 -10.28 -4.49 -13.14
N TRP A 8 -9.70 -5.58 -12.66
CA TRP A 8 -8.35 -6.04 -12.99
C TRP A 8 -8.08 -6.14 -14.50
N TYR A 9 -9.06 -6.55 -15.31
CA TYR A 9 -8.90 -6.63 -16.76
C TYR A 9 -8.75 -5.26 -17.43
N LYS A 10 -9.11 -4.17 -16.76
CA LYS A 10 -8.93 -2.80 -17.26
C LYS A 10 -7.59 -2.19 -16.86
N ILE A 11 -7.01 -2.62 -15.74
CA ILE A 11 -5.86 -1.95 -15.12
C ILE A 11 -4.54 -2.72 -15.27
N LEU A 12 -4.59 -4.04 -15.47
CA LEU A 12 -3.38 -4.84 -15.62
C LEU A 12 -2.89 -4.83 -17.07
N GLU A 13 -1.60 -4.58 -17.23
CA GLU A 13 -0.91 -4.60 -18.53
C GLU A 13 -0.72 -6.05 -19.05
N TYR A 14 -0.77 -7.03 -18.15
CA TYR A 14 -0.54 -8.45 -18.45
C TYR A 14 -1.66 -9.32 -17.89
N PRO A 15 -1.81 -10.57 -18.37
CA PRO A 15 -2.78 -11.51 -17.82
C PRO A 15 -2.67 -11.66 -16.30
N LEU A 16 -3.82 -11.77 -15.62
CA LEU A 16 -3.91 -11.83 -14.16
C LEU A 16 -3.01 -12.91 -13.54
N LEU A 17 -2.87 -14.07 -14.20
CA LEU A 17 -2.03 -15.18 -13.74
C LEU A 17 -0.54 -14.84 -13.62
N GLN A 18 -0.08 -13.76 -14.27
CA GLN A 18 1.32 -13.31 -14.21
C GLN A 18 1.61 -12.38 -13.02
N TYR A 19 0.60 -12.07 -12.22
CA TYR A 19 0.74 -11.22 -11.04
C TYR A 19 0.72 -12.06 -9.77
N ILE A 20 1.61 -11.72 -8.84
CA ILE A 20 1.65 -12.32 -7.51
C ILE A 20 0.67 -11.53 -6.63
N PRO A 21 -0.40 -12.14 -6.10
CA PRO A 21 -1.25 -11.48 -5.12
C PRO A 21 -0.46 -11.26 -3.82
N LEU A 22 -0.47 -10.04 -3.30
CA LEU A 22 0.19 -9.75 -2.02
C LEU A 22 -0.84 -9.80 -0.89
N SER A 23 -0.57 -10.64 0.11
CA SER A 23 -1.29 -10.62 1.38
C SER A 23 -0.79 -9.47 2.25
N LYS A 24 -1.73 -8.71 2.83
CA LYS A 24 -1.42 -7.68 3.83
C LYS A 24 -1.80 -8.14 5.24
N SER A 25 -0.97 -7.79 6.21
CA SER A 25 -1.28 -7.91 7.63
C SER A 25 -1.48 -6.51 8.20
N SER A 26 -2.70 -6.20 8.63
CA SER A 26 -3.03 -4.88 9.16
C SER A 26 -2.39 -4.69 10.54
N LEU A 27 -1.68 -3.58 10.72
CA LEU A 27 -1.15 -3.16 12.03
C LEU A 27 -2.05 -2.10 12.66
N VAL A 28 -2.48 -1.13 11.85
CA VAL A 28 -3.32 -0.01 12.30
C VAL A 28 -4.33 0.33 11.24
N VAL A 29 -5.57 0.53 11.69
CA VAL A 29 -6.61 1.21 10.92
C VAL A 29 -7.13 2.34 11.79
N LYS A 30 -7.07 3.57 11.28
CA LYS A 30 -7.57 4.74 12.00
C LYS A 30 -8.39 5.63 11.08
N GLU A 31 -9.58 5.97 11.55
CA GLU A 31 -10.48 6.93 10.92
C GLU A 31 -10.34 8.29 11.60
N ASN A 32 -10.79 9.34 10.91
CA ASN A 32 -10.78 10.72 11.39
C ASN A 32 -9.40 11.22 11.84
N ILE A 33 -8.33 10.80 11.16
CA ILE A 33 -6.99 11.30 11.46
C ILE A 33 -6.91 12.82 11.19
N SER A 34 -6.21 13.55 12.07
CA SER A 34 -5.87 14.96 11.86
C SER A 34 -4.77 15.05 10.79
N SER A 35 -5.16 14.87 9.54
CA SER A 35 -4.27 14.87 8.40
C SER A 35 -4.25 16.27 7.76
N SER A 36 -3.07 16.87 7.64
CA SER A 36 -2.85 18.02 6.75
C SER A 36 -2.84 17.60 5.27
N PHE A 37 -2.73 16.30 4.99
CA PHE A 37 -2.75 15.76 3.63
C PHE A 37 -4.18 15.67 3.12
N GLN A 38 -4.47 16.42 2.06
CA GLN A 38 -5.75 16.38 1.34
C GLN A 38 -5.77 15.32 0.24
N LYS A 39 -4.60 14.84 -0.19
CA LYS A 39 -4.48 13.90 -1.33
C LYS A 39 -4.26 12.46 -0.84
N PRO A 40 -4.73 11.45 -1.61
CA PRO A 40 -4.34 10.06 -1.43
C PRO A 40 -2.83 9.87 -1.49
N GLN A 41 -2.27 9.09 -0.57
CA GLN A 41 -0.84 8.77 -0.56
C GLN A 41 -0.61 7.32 -0.13
N ILE A 42 0.42 6.70 -0.69
CA ILE A 42 0.92 5.41 -0.26
C ILE A 42 2.44 5.50 -0.17
N LYS A 43 3.02 5.04 0.94
CA LYS A 43 4.47 5.06 1.18
C LYS A 43 4.88 3.73 1.82
N ALA A 44 5.83 3.02 1.23
CA ALA A 44 6.53 1.94 1.94
C ALA A 44 7.63 2.53 2.83
N LEU A 45 7.87 1.88 3.96
CA LEU A 45 8.73 2.36 5.02
C LEU A 45 9.90 1.38 5.13
N ASN A 46 11.12 1.87 4.90
CA ASN A 46 12.28 0.98 4.76
C ASN A 46 12.87 0.59 6.11
N ASP A 47 12.77 1.49 7.09
CA ASP A 47 13.34 1.32 8.43
C ASP A 47 12.38 1.79 9.54
N SER A 48 12.80 1.53 10.78
CA SER A 48 12.05 1.90 11.98
C SER A 48 11.95 3.41 12.18
N GLN A 49 12.91 4.20 11.70
CA GLN A 49 12.89 5.66 11.83
C GLN A 49 11.81 6.27 10.94
N ASP A 50 11.67 5.78 9.71
CA ASP A 50 10.61 6.10 8.75
C ASP A 50 9.23 5.87 9.37
N LEU A 51 9.03 4.70 10.00
CA LEU A 51 7.79 4.38 10.68
C LEU A 51 7.57 5.25 11.91
N HIS A 52 8.58 5.46 12.76
CA HIS A 52 8.47 6.36 13.90
C HIS A 52 8.06 7.77 13.50
N ALA A 53 8.58 8.30 12.39
CA ALA A 53 8.20 9.60 11.87
C ALA A 53 6.70 9.64 11.52
N VAL A 54 6.20 8.63 10.81
CA VAL A 54 4.76 8.51 10.48
C VAL A 54 3.92 8.40 11.75
N LEU A 55 4.29 7.53 12.69
CA LEU A 55 3.55 7.34 13.94
C LEU A 55 3.49 8.62 14.77
N LYS A 56 4.61 9.35 14.86
CA LYS A 56 4.69 10.63 15.59
C LYS A 56 3.81 11.70 14.97
N VAL A 57 3.81 11.85 13.64
CA VAL A 57 2.99 12.85 12.94
C VAL A 57 1.49 12.63 13.19
N HIS A 58 1.08 11.39 13.42
CA HIS A 58 -0.33 11.02 13.56
C HIS A 58 -0.76 10.62 14.98
N ASN A 59 0.10 10.89 15.98
CA ASN A 59 -0.12 10.57 17.39
C ASN A 59 -0.58 9.11 17.59
N LEU A 60 0.19 8.19 16.99
CA LEU A 60 -0.01 6.75 17.12
C LEU A 60 0.98 6.15 18.11
N ASP A 61 0.64 4.96 18.61
CA ASP A 61 1.49 4.21 19.52
C ASP A 61 2.82 3.85 18.86
N ARG A 62 3.93 4.08 19.57
CA ARG A 62 5.28 3.79 19.09
C ARG A 62 5.64 2.32 19.21
N GLU A 63 4.92 1.56 20.04
CA GLU A 63 5.18 0.14 20.24
C GLU A 63 4.86 -0.71 19.00
N LEU A 64 4.10 -0.16 18.04
CA LEU A 64 3.83 -0.79 16.74
C LEU A 64 5.09 -1.13 15.96
N VAL A 65 6.19 -0.39 16.17
CA VAL A 65 7.48 -0.67 15.53
C VAL A 65 8.03 -2.04 15.94
N ASN A 66 7.74 -2.48 17.17
CA ASN A 66 8.20 -3.76 17.72
C ASN A 66 7.38 -4.96 17.21
N GLN A 67 6.23 -4.71 16.56
CA GLN A 67 5.38 -5.77 16.01
C GLN A 67 5.85 -6.23 14.63
N ILE A 68 6.80 -5.51 14.01
CA ILE A 68 7.26 -5.75 12.64
C ILE A 68 8.56 -6.53 12.65
N ILE A 69 8.61 -7.59 11.86
CA ILE A 69 9.85 -8.34 11.59
C ILE A 69 10.49 -7.73 10.34
N TRP A 70 11.34 -6.71 10.51
CA TRP A 70 11.87 -5.87 9.42
C TRP A 70 12.60 -6.63 8.31
N GLU A 71 13.18 -7.79 8.62
CA GLU A 71 13.86 -8.65 7.63
C GLU A 71 12.88 -9.40 6.74
N LYS A 72 11.63 -9.60 7.21
CA LYS A 72 10.60 -10.39 6.52
C LYS A 72 9.44 -9.56 6.04
N GLU A 73 9.24 -8.38 6.60
CA GLU A 73 8.07 -7.56 6.40
C GLU A 73 8.44 -6.18 5.87
N LEU A 74 7.62 -5.70 4.94
CA LEU A 74 7.69 -4.35 4.42
C LEU A 74 6.46 -3.59 4.91
N PRO A 75 6.61 -2.69 5.90
CA PRO A 75 5.52 -1.84 6.35
C PRO A 75 5.18 -0.79 5.29
N ILE A 76 3.88 -0.56 5.09
CA ILE A 76 3.32 0.39 4.14
C ILE A 76 2.28 1.23 4.86
N ALA A 77 2.40 2.55 4.73
CA ALA A 77 1.42 3.52 5.18
C ALA A 77 0.56 4.00 3.99
N ALA A 78 -0.75 3.85 4.11
CA ALA A 78 -1.75 4.37 3.18
C ALA A 78 -2.55 5.49 3.86
N LEU A 79 -2.53 6.68 3.27
CA LEU A 79 -3.25 7.87 3.73
C LEU A 79 -4.36 8.24 2.75
N ASN A 80 -5.51 8.57 3.30
CA ASN A 80 -6.75 8.84 2.56
C ASN A 80 -7.15 7.70 1.61
N LEU A 81 -6.73 6.46 1.91
CA LEU A 81 -6.87 5.28 1.06
C LEU A 81 -7.20 4.04 1.90
N SER A 82 -8.29 3.36 1.57
CA SER A 82 -8.58 2.00 2.05
C SER A 82 -8.11 1.00 1.02
N ILE A 83 -7.06 0.23 1.34
CA ILE A 83 -6.48 -0.73 0.41
C ILE A 83 -7.36 -1.98 0.35
N LYS A 84 -7.81 -2.36 -0.85
CA LYS A 84 -8.65 -3.55 -1.05
C LYS A 84 -7.82 -4.74 -1.47
N GLU A 85 -6.94 -4.54 -2.44
CA GLU A 85 -6.14 -5.61 -3.02
C GLU A 85 -4.80 -5.08 -3.53
N LEU A 86 -3.80 -5.95 -3.54
CA LEU A 86 -2.44 -5.67 -3.97
C LEU A 86 -1.97 -6.78 -4.91
N LYS A 87 -1.34 -6.41 -6.03
CA LYS A 87 -0.76 -7.35 -6.99
C LYS A 87 0.61 -6.87 -7.42
N TYR A 88 1.58 -7.77 -7.41
CA TYR A 88 2.97 -7.46 -7.74
C TYR A 88 3.41 -8.13 -9.02
N ARG A 89 4.18 -7.40 -9.84
CA ARG A 89 4.90 -7.94 -10.99
C ARG A 89 6.14 -7.08 -11.28
N THR A 90 7.29 -7.74 -11.37
CA THR A 90 8.59 -7.13 -11.72
C THR A 90 9.01 -6.04 -10.73
N THR A 91 8.71 -4.77 -10.98
CA THR A 91 9.02 -3.65 -10.08
C THR A 91 7.76 -2.89 -9.67
N LYS A 92 6.58 -3.34 -10.11
CA LYS A 92 5.31 -2.63 -9.97
C LYS A 92 4.40 -3.36 -9.00
N VAL A 93 3.91 -2.65 -8.00
CA VAL A 93 2.78 -3.05 -7.17
C VAL A 93 1.55 -2.29 -7.65
N VAL A 94 0.61 -3.02 -8.24
CA VAL A 94 -0.70 -2.49 -8.62
C VAL A 94 -1.62 -2.61 -7.41
N VAL A 95 -2.16 -1.48 -6.98
CA VAL A 95 -2.99 -1.37 -5.78
C VAL A 95 -4.40 -1.03 -6.23
N LEU A 96 -5.37 -1.82 -5.79
CA LEU A 96 -6.78 -1.46 -5.87
C LEU A 96 -7.19 -0.89 -4.51
N ALA A 97 -7.66 0.35 -4.51
CA ALA A 97 -8.02 1.06 -3.29
C ALA A 97 -9.30 1.88 -3.47
N GLN A 98 -9.83 2.34 -2.35
CA GLN A 98 -10.90 3.32 -2.29
C GLN A 98 -10.37 4.58 -1.62
N GLU A 99 -10.62 5.75 -2.21
CA GLU A 99 -10.35 7.02 -1.54
C GLU A 99 -11.30 7.20 -0.36
N VAL A 100 -10.73 7.36 0.83
CA VAL A 100 -11.47 7.58 2.07
C VAL A 100 -10.79 8.73 2.80
N PRO A 101 -11.34 9.95 2.77
CA PRO A 101 -10.72 11.10 3.43
C PRO A 101 -10.54 10.87 4.94
N LYS A 102 -9.45 11.41 5.50
CA LYS A 102 -9.09 11.30 6.93
C LYS A 102 -8.96 9.84 7.41
N PHE A 103 -8.63 8.93 6.49
CA PHE A 103 -8.37 7.54 6.79
C PHE A 103 -6.87 7.25 6.75
N MET A 104 -6.42 6.36 7.63
CA MET A 104 -5.10 5.77 7.58
C MET A 104 -5.17 4.28 7.79
N GLU A 105 -4.37 3.58 7.01
CA GLU A 105 -4.03 2.20 7.26
C GLU A 105 -2.51 2.03 7.24
N ILE A 106 -1.97 1.36 8.25
CA ILE A 106 -0.59 0.86 8.25
C ILE A 106 -0.69 -0.67 8.24
N PHE A 107 -0.02 -1.29 7.28
CA PHE A 107 -0.02 -2.74 7.11
C PHE A 107 1.35 -3.22 6.66
N THR A 108 1.65 -4.50 6.87
CA THR A 108 2.86 -5.14 6.33
C THR A 108 2.51 -6.03 5.15
N VAL A 109 3.48 -6.19 4.26
CA VAL A 109 3.49 -7.24 3.23
C VAL A 109 4.78 -8.03 3.33
N ASN A 110 4.75 -9.32 2.98
CA ASN A 110 5.93 -10.17 3.09
C ASN A 110 6.97 -9.79 2.01
N ARG A 111 8.22 -9.52 2.44
CA ARG A 111 9.34 -9.14 1.57
C ARG A 111 9.72 -10.23 0.57
N SER A 112 9.52 -11.51 0.92
CA SER A 112 9.87 -12.65 0.05
C SER A 112 9.13 -12.66 -1.29
N TYR A 113 8.03 -11.91 -1.42
CA TYR A 113 7.36 -11.75 -2.71
C TYR A 113 8.16 -10.89 -3.70
N PHE A 114 9.01 -10.00 -3.21
CA PHE A 114 9.77 -9.06 -4.04
C PHE A 114 11.14 -9.63 -4.38
N TYR A 115 11.33 -9.94 -5.67
CA TYR A 115 12.63 -10.40 -6.20
C TYR A 115 13.43 -9.25 -6.84
N ARG A 116 12.94 -8.01 -6.74
CA ARG A 116 13.61 -6.80 -7.21
C ARG A 116 13.77 -5.84 -6.06
N ASN A 117 14.93 -5.20 -5.99
CA ASN A 117 15.24 -4.24 -4.94
C ASN A 117 14.46 -2.94 -5.11
N ASN A 118 14.01 -2.60 -6.32
CA ASN A 118 13.23 -1.39 -6.56
C ASN A 118 11.77 -1.72 -6.81
N ILE A 119 10.88 -1.27 -5.94
CA ILE A 119 9.43 -1.36 -6.16
C ILE A 119 8.78 0.02 -6.22
N TYR A 120 7.72 0.16 -7.00
CA TYR A 120 6.87 1.34 -6.98
C TYR A 120 5.40 0.96 -7.02
N PHE A 121 4.57 1.83 -6.45
CA PHE A 121 3.14 1.59 -6.29
C PHE A 121 2.35 2.40 -7.34
N VAL A 122 1.37 1.76 -7.94
CA VAL A 122 0.39 2.41 -8.81
C VAL A 122 -1.00 2.12 -8.28
N VAL A 123 -1.70 3.16 -7.85
CA VAL A 123 -2.99 3.02 -7.18
C VAL A 123 -4.12 3.31 -8.17
N TYR A 124 -5.13 2.43 -8.18
CA TYR A 124 -6.34 2.54 -8.97
C TYR A 124 -7.57 2.47 -8.07
N ASN A 125 -8.63 3.16 -8.44
CA ASN A 125 -9.92 3.04 -7.78
C ASN A 125 -10.74 1.86 -8.32
N ASN A 126 -11.91 1.60 -7.72
CA ASN A 126 -12.82 0.52 -8.13
C ASN A 126 -13.37 0.66 -9.56
N LYS A 127 -13.24 1.83 -10.19
CA LYS A 127 -13.62 2.04 -11.60
C LYS A 127 -12.48 1.72 -12.58
N GLY A 128 -11.27 1.51 -12.05
CA GLY A 128 -10.04 1.30 -12.82
C GLY A 128 -9.35 2.61 -13.21
N GLU A 129 -9.71 3.73 -12.57
CA GLU A 129 -9.07 5.02 -12.80
C GLU A 129 -7.83 5.14 -11.92
N ARG A 130 -6.71 5.60 -12.49
CA ARG A 130 -5.47 5.78 -11.75
C ARG A 130 -5.59 6.99 -10.83
N LEU A 131 -5.24 6.81 -9.56
CA LEU A 131 -5.20 7.88 -8.57
C LEU A 131 -3.87 8.63 -8.64
N SER A 132 -3.91 9.94 -8.40
CA SER A 132 -2.72 10.79 -8.35
C SER A 132 -1.98 10.63 -7.02
N THR A 133 -1.42 9.44 -6.78
CA THR A 133 -0.56 9.16 -5.62
C THR A 133 0.90 9.39 -5.98
N PRO A 134 1.71 9.99 -5.10
CA PRO A 134 3.15 10.03 -5.28
C PRO A 134 3.67 8.60 -5.51
N THR A 135 4.33 8.38 -6.64
CA THR A 135 4.96 7.08 -6.93
C THR A 135 6.33 7.09 -6.26
N GLY A 136 6.42 6.52 -5.07
CA GLY A 136 7.73 6.27 -4.45
C GLY A 136 8.40 5.08 -5.12
N VAL A 137 9.70 5.20 -5.41
CA VAL A 137 10.57 4.04 -5.66
C VAL A 137 11.17 3.65 -4.31
N PHE A 138 11.00 2.40 -3.93
CA PHE A 138 11.44 1.88 -2.64
C PHE A 138 12.53 0.86 -2.85
N LEU A 139 13.63 1.04 -2.12
CA LEU A 139 14.75 0.11 -2.05
C LEU A 139 14.47 -0.95 -0.99
N ILE A 140 14.41 -2.19 -1.43
CA ILE A 140 14.35 -3.39 -0.61
C ILE A 140 15.79 -3.92 -0.59
N ASP A 141 16.56 -3.42 0.37
CA ASP A 141 17.86 -3.99 0.75
C ASP A 141 17.65 -5.30 1.55
#